data_AF-A0A7K4D9Y3-F1
#
_entry.id   AF-A0A7K4D9Y3-F1
#
_cell.length_a   1.000
_cell.length_b   1.000
_cell.length_c   1.000
_cell.angle_alpha   90.00
_cell.angle_beta   90.00
_cell.angle_gamma   90.00
#
_symmetry.space_group_name_H-M   'P 1'
#
loop_
_entity.id
_entity.type
_entity.pdbx_description
1 polymer ?
#
loop_
_entity_poly.entity_id
_entity_poly.type
_entity_poly.pdbx_seq_one_letter_code
_entity_poly.pdbx_strand_id
1 'polypeptide(L)'
;MIAIVFDKSGTLIDTNRVSKDLEKNEYHFYKSSIELIEDNPNLFLVTISTDPRYTFLKENPKKSLGQSIIDLDIGYEVVFKGPNAIIDKNKILKWAEEITVEEVNDTIKKLKKQFDVCTLVGCGIVCDSEKEKITHIVSSSGKIKSGVFELFEFLESEGMDIYLATGDNPCSVYPLAKRLGIQENFVFPQVDPEGKRKIISDLKKSYEQVIMVGD
;
A
#
# COMPACT_ATOMS: atom_id res chain seq x y z
N MET A 1 25.70 -8.54 18.42
CA MET A 1 24.22 -8.42 18.27
C MET A 1 23.87 -8.30 16.80
N ILE A 2 22.85 -9.02 16.34
CA ILE A 2 22.44 -9.11 14.93
C ILE A 2 21.13 -8.34 14.72
N ALA A 3 21.07 -7.53 13.67
CA ALA A 3 19.83 -6.93 13.18
C ALA A 3 19.41 -7.57 11.85
N ILE A 4 18.12 -7.85 11.70
CA ILE A 4 17.53 -8.33 10.44
C ILE A 4 16.49 -7.32 9.98
N VAL A 5 16.62 -6.85 8.74
CA VAL A 5 15.69 -5.91 8.13
C VAL A 5 14.92 -6.61 7.03
N PHE A 6 13.61 -6.73 7.19
CA PHE A 6 12.72 -7.32 6.20
C PHE A 6 12.10 -6.25 5.31
N ASP A 7 11.99 -6.55 4.01
CA ASP A 7 10.99 -5.93 3.15
C ASP A 7 9.61 -6.54 3.43
N LYS A 8 8.54 -5.83 3.04
CA LYS A 8 7.16 -6.25 3.32
C LYS A 8 6.56 -7.06 2.17
N SER A 9 6.29 -6.38 1.06
CA SER A 9 5.56 -6.96 -0.08
C SER A 9 6.51 -7.87 -0.86
N GLY A 10 6.02 -9.02 -1.35
CA GLY A 10 6.89 -9.98 -2.05
C GLY A 10 7.79 -10.82 -1.13
N THR A 11 8.17 -10.29 0.03
CA THR A 11 8.96 -10.97 1.05
C THR A 11 8.11 -11.65 2.12
N LEU A 12 7.47 -10.89 3.01
CA LEU A 12 6.63 -11.39 4.11
C LEU A 12 5.17 -11.62 3.70
N ILE A 13 4.71 -10.85 2.70
CA ILE A 13 3.32 -10.75 2.30
C ILE A 13 3.13 -11.08 0.82
N ASP A 14 2.23 -12.02 0.54
CA ASP A 14 1.64 -12.17 -0.79
C ASP A 14 0.55 -11.11 -0.97
N THR A 15 0.80 -10.17 -1.88
CA THR A 15 -0.13 -9.06 -2.14
C THR A 15 -1.02 -9.40 -3.31
N ASN A 16 -2.33 -9.38 -3.07
CA ASN A 16 -3.35 -9.49 -4.11
C ASN A 16 -3.92 -8.12 -4.41
N ARG A 17 -4.15 -7.83 -5.70
CA ARG A 17 -4.67 -6.54 -6.15
C ARG A 17 -5.83 -6.74 -7.12
N VAL A 18 -6.82 -5.87 -7.00
CA VAL A 18 -7.88 -5.68 -7.99
C VAL A 18 -7.89 -4.22 -8.37
N SER A 19 -7.99 -3.92 -9.65
CA SER A 19 -8.40 -2.60 -10.09
C SER A 19 -9.71 -2.64 -10.85
N LYS A 20 -10.47 -1.56 -10.75
CA LYS A 20 -11.66 -1.32 -11.56
C LYS A 20 -11.34 -0.22 -12.56
N ASP A 21 -11.47 -0.51 -13.85
CA ASP A 21 -11.49 0.50 -14.92
C ASP A 21 -12.86 1.18 -14.88
N LEU A 22 -12.88 2.47 -14.57
CA LEU A 22 -14.11 3.25 -14.39
C LEU A 22 -14.80 3.58 -15.72
N GLU A 23 -14.05 3.62 -16.82
CA GLU A 23 -14.57 3.96 -18.15
C GLU A 23 -15.23 2.73 -18.80
N LYS A 24 -14.61 1.56 -18.65
CA LYS A 24 -15.14 0.29 -19.18
C LYS A 24 -16.04 -0.46 -18.19
N ASN A 25 -16.00 -0.09 -16.91
CA ASN A 25 -16.64 -0.82 -15.82
C ASN A 25 -16.17 -2.29 -15.73
N GLU A 26 -14.88 -2.52 -15.98
CA GLU A 26 -14.23 -3.83 -15.97
C GLU A 26 -13.30 -3.98 -14.76
N TYR A 27 -13.11 -5.22 -14.31
CA TYR A 27 -12.22 -5.54 -13.20
C TYR A 27 -11.02 -6.32 -13.70
N HIS A 28 -9.85 -5.87 -13.28
CA HIS A 28 -8.59 -6.50 -13.60
C HIS A 28 -7.90 -6.99 -12.32
N PHE A 29 -7.30 -8.17 -12.42
CA PHE A 29 -6.68 -8.86 -11.29
C PHE A 29 -5.18 -8.91 -11.56
N TYR A 30 -4.42 -8.13 -10.81
CA TYR A 30 -3.01 -7.90 -11.09
C TYR A 30 -2.11 -8.48 -10.01
N LYS A 31 -0.85 -8.73 -10.41
CA LYS A 31 0.26 -8.82 -9.47
C LYS A 31 0.72 -7.42 -9.04
N SER A 32 0.81 -6.46 -9.97
CA SER A 32 1.23 -5.08 -9.68
C SER A 32 0.32 -4.03 -10.29
N SER A 33 0.06 -2.94 -9.55
CA SER A 33 -0.62 -1.75 -10.08
C SER A 33 0.27 -0.90 -10.99
N ILE A 34 1.58 -1.18 -11.02
CA ILE A 34 2.54 -0.50 -11.91
C ILE A 34 2.34 -0.96 -13.35
N GLU A 35 1.94 -2.22 -13.57
CA GLU A 35 1.62 -2.76 -14.90
C GLU A 35 0.54 -1.92 -15.61
N LEU A 36 -0.41 -1.33 -14.86
CA LEU A 36 -1.41 -0.42 -15.40
C LEU A 36 -0.83 0.89 -15.98
N ILE A 37 0.31 1.32 -15.46
CA ILE A 37 0.92 2.62 -15.74
C ILE A 37 2.03 2.50 -16.79
N GLU A 38 2.67 1.34 -16.89
CA GLU A 38 3.71 1.08 -17.90
C GLU A 38 3.20 1.30 -19.33
N ASP A 39 1.92 0.99 -19.59
CA ASP A 39 1.29 1.15 -20.90
C ASP A 39 0.81 2.58 -21.21
N ASN A 40 0.79 3.49 -20.23
CA ASN A 40 0.38 4.87 -20.44
C ASN A 40 1.22 5.87 -19.61
N PRO A 41 2.12 6.64 -20.26
CA PRO A 41 3.09 7.48 -19.56
C PRO A 41 2.47 8.69 -18.83
N ASN A 42 1.18 8.99 -19.06
CA ASN A 42 0.46 10.10 -18.44
C ASN A 42 -0.22 9.69 -17.11
N LEU A 43 -0.22 8.39 -16.78
CA LEU A 43 -0.84 7.86 -15.58
C LEU A 43 0.06 7.98 -14.35
N PHE A 44 -0.58 8.07 -13.18
CA PHE A 44 0.10 8.01 -11.90
C PHE A 44 -0.77 7.35 -10.83
N LEU A 45 -0.11 6.69 -9.87
CA LEU A 45 -0.75 5.97 -8.77
C LEU A 45 -0.76 6.84 -7.51
N VAL A 46 -1.94 6.98 -6.92
CA VAL A 46 -2.14 7.63 -5.63
C VAL A 46 -2.61 6.59 -4.62
N THR A 47 -1.94 6.50 -3.49
CA THR A 47 -2.43 5.72 -2.34
C THR A 47 -3.29 6.58 -1.45
N ILE A 48 -4.34 6.00 -0.88
CA ILE A 48 -5.18 6.64 0.13
C ILE A 48 -4.79 6.04 1.49
N SER A 49 -4.36 6.90 2.42
CA SER A 49 -3.79 6.54 3.72
C SER A 49 -4.87 6.14 4.72
N THR A 50 -5.57 5.05 4.43
CA THR A 50 -6.63 4.53 5.28
C THR A 50 -6.76 3.02 5.17
N ASP A 51 -7.30 2.41 6.22
CA ASP A 51 -7.87 1.07 6.14
C ASP A 51 -9.36 1.19 5.76
N PRO A 52 -9.74 0.86 4.52
CA PRO A 52 -11.08 1.11 4.02
C PRO A 52 -12.14 0.25 4.72
N ARG A 53 -11.75 -0.77 5.52
CA ARG A 53 -12.67 -1.53 6.38
C ARG A 53 -13.23 -0.70 7.54
N TYR A 54 -12.49 0.32 7.97
CA TYR A 54 -12.88 1.20 9.05
C TYR A 54 -13.34 2.58 8.58
N THR A 55 -13.09 2.93 7.32
CA THR A 55 -13.53 4.18 6.68
C THR A 55 -14.58 3.93 5.60
N PHE A 56 -14.18 3.72 4.35
CA PHE A 56 -15.09 3.70 3.19
C PHE A 56 -16.18 2.61 3.25
N LEU A 57 -15.91 1.43 3.79
CA LEU A 57 -16.91 0.37 3.96
C LEU A 57 -17.98 0.70 5.02
N LYS A 58 -17.76 1.73 5.84
CA LYS A 58 -18.71 2.22 6.86
C LYS A 58 -19.36 3.55 6.47
N GLU A 59 -18.92 4.15 5.37
CA GLU A 59 -19.37 5.45 4.88
C GLU A 59 -20.58 5.30 3.95
N ASN A 60 -21.33 6.39 3.75
CA ASN A 60 -22.43 6.41 2.79
C ASN A 60 -21.92 6.10 1.36
N PRO A 61 -22.37 5.01 0.71
CA PRO A 61 -21.85 4.59 -0.61
C PRO A 61 -22.09 5.63 -1.71
N LYS A 62 -23.15 6.45 -1.59
CA LYS A 62 -23.47 7.48 -2.58
C LYS A 62 -22.68 8.77 -2.38
N LYS A 63 -21.93 8.90 -1.29
CA LYS A 63 -21.11 10.07 -1.02
C LYS A 63 -19.92 10.09 -1.98
N SER A 64 -19.48 11.30 -2.31
CA SER A 64 -18.28 11.50 -3.13
C SER A 64 -17.04 11.05 -2.36
N LEU A 65 -16.12 10.38 -3.06
CA LEU A 65 -14.86 9.93 -2.50
C LEU A 65 -14.02 11.12 -2.04
N GLY A 66 -13.93 12.18 -2.86
CA GLY A 66 -13.24 13.42 -2.51
C GLY A 66 -13.77 14.04 -1.22
N GLN A 67 -15.10 14.14 -1.07
CA GLN A 67 -15.72 14.68 0.14
C GLN A 67 -15.46 13.78 1.35
N SER A 68 -15.53 12.45 1.19
CA SER A 68 -15.20 11.52 2.28
C SER A 68 -13.73 11.59 2.69
N ILE A 69 -12.80 11.80 1.76
CA ILE A 69 -11.39 12.01 2.08
C ILE A 69 -11.22 13.28 2.93
N ILE A 70 -11.90 14.37 2.59
CA ILE A 70 -11.87 15.64 3.33
C ILE A 70 -12.50 15.50 4.72
N ASP A 71 -13.73 14.97 4.79
CA ASP A 71 -14.50 14.89 6.04
C ASP A 71 -13.84 13.98 7.09
N LEU A 72 -13.14 12.94 6.63
CA LEU A 72 -12.46 11.96 7.48
C LEU A 72 -10.98 12.30 7.72
N ASP A 73 -10.49 13.43 7.19
CA ASP A 73 -9.08 13.86 7.28
C ASP A 73 -8.10 12.76 6.82
N ILE A 74 -8.39 12.14 5.67
CA ILE A 74 -7.60 11.04 5.13
C ILE A 74 -6.48 11.59 4.24
N GLY A 75 -5.24 11.25 4.56
CA GLY A 75 -4.10 11.56 3.71
C GLY A 75 -4.11 10.79 2.38
N TYR A 76 -3.50 11.34 1.35
CA TYR A 76 -3.27 10.65 0.08
C TYR A 76 -1.94 11.08 -0.53
N GLU A 77 -1.21 10.14 -1.13
CA GLU A 77 0.14 10.39 -1.64
C GLU A 77 0.37 9.73 -2.99
N VAL A 78 1.05 10.45 -3.89
CA VAL A 78 1.50 9.92 -5.18
C VAL A 78 2.70 9.02 -4.93
N VAL A 79 2.56 7.74 -5.21
CA VAL A 79 3.60 6.73 -4.93
C VAL A 79 4.34 6.27 -6.18
N PHE A 80 3.75 6.48 -7.35
CA PHE A 80 4.35 6.13 -8.63
C PHE A 80 3.78 7.04 -9.72
N LYS A 81 4.60 7.39 -10.70
CA LYS A 81 4.16 8.20 -11.84
C LYS A 81 4.85 7.73 -13.13
N GLY A 82 4.09 7.76 -14.22
CA GLY A 82 4.64 7.66 -15.56
C GLY A 82 5.54 8.87 -15.89
N PRO A 83 6.42 8.73 -16.90
CA PRO A 83 7.40 9.76 -17.23
C PRO A 83 6.80 11.09 -17.67
N ASN A 84 5.60 11.07 -18.27
CA ASN A 84 4.90 12.27 -18.76
C ASN A 84 3.85 12.80 -17.79
N ALA A 85 3.58 12.08 -16.69
CA ALA A 85 2.53 12.46 -15.76
C ALA A 85 2.83 13.78 -15.05
N ILE A 86 1.90 14.72 -15.15
CA ILE A 86 1.93 16.02 -14.46
C ILE A 86 1.06 15.93 -13.21
N ILE A 87 1.66 16.19 -12.05
CA ILE A 87 0.99 16.04 -10.75
C ILE A 87 0.53 17.40 -10.23
N ASP A 88 -0.78 17.54 -10.04
CA ASP A 88 -1.39 18.63 -9.29
C ASP A 88 -2.27 18.04 -8.19
N LYS A 89 -1.80 18.11 -6.93
CA LYS A 89 -2.52 17.53 -5.78
C LYS A 89 -3.93 18.13 -5.61
N ASN A 90 -4.13 19.40 -5.94
CA ASN A 90 -5.44 20.04 -5.80
C ASN A 90 -6.46 19.47 -6.79
N LYS A 91 -6.01 19.07 -7.98
CA LYS A 91 -6.88 18.43 -8.97
C LYS A 91 -7.28 17.02 -8.58
N ILE A 92 -6.42 16.27 -7.87
CA ILE A 92 -6.71 14.89 -7.45
C ILE A 92 -8.00 14.82 -6.62
N LEU A 93 -8.16 15.72 -5.63
CA LEU A 93 -9.38 15.77 -4.81
C LEU A 93 -10.60 16.13 -5.64
N LYS A 94 -10.48 17.10 -6.54
CA LYS A 94 -11.57 17.48 -7.45
C LYS A 94 -12.01 16.31 -8.34
N TRP A 95 -11.06 15.55 -8.90
CA TRP A 95 -11.40 14.35 -9.68
C TRP A 95 -12.02 13.26 -8.82
N ALA A 96 -11.61 13.14 -7.55
CA ALA A 96 -12.21 12.22 -6.60
C ALA A 96 -13.64 12.60 -6.21
N GLU A 97 -14.07 13.85 -6.41
CA GLU A 97 -15.47 14.25 -6.20
C GLU A 97 -16.42 13.64 -7.23
N GLU A 98 -15.93 13.27 -8.42
CA GLU A 98 -16.71 12.60 -9.47
C GLU A 98 -16.88 11.09 -9.20
N ILE A 99 -16.16 10.56 -8.21
CA ILE A 99 -16.18 9.14 -7.84
C ILE A 99 -17.01 8.94 -6.58
N THR A 100 -17.81 7.89 -6.54
CA THR A 100 -18.56 7.53 -5.32
C THR A 100 -17.76 6.59 -4.43
N VAL A 101 -18.06 6.60 -3.14
CA VAL A 101 -17.55 5.60 -2.19
C VAL A 101 -17.96 4.17 -2.58
N GLU A 102 -19.10 4.02 -3.26
CA GLU A 102 -19.57 2.74 -3.80
C GLU A 102 -18.56 2.11 -4.78
N GLU A 103 -17.93 2.89 -5.65
CA GLU A 103 -16.90 2.43 -6.58
C GLU A 103 -15.70 1.79 -5.85
N VAL A 104 -15.29 2.41 -4.74
CA VAL A 104 -14.25 1.89 -3.85
C VAL A 104 -14.70 0.61 -3.17
N ASN A 105 -15.90 0.63 -2.59
CA ASN A 105 -16.46 -0.51 -1.87
C ASN A 105 -16.66 -1.73 -2.78
N ASP A 106 -17.09 -1.54 -4.02
CA ASP A 106 -17.27 -2.61 -4.98
C ASP A 106 -15.94 -3.26 -5.40
N THR A 107 -14.90 -2.45 -5.58
CA THR A 107 -13.55 -2.95 -5.85
C THR A 107 -13.03 -3.79 -4.68
N ILE A 108 -13.26 -3.36 -3.43
CA ILE A 108 -12.89 -4.14 -2.23
C ILE A 108 -13.70 -5.43 -2.11
N LYS A 109 -15.01 -5.39 -2.36
CA LYS A 109 -15.86 -6.60 -2.37
C LYS A 109 -15.38 -7.60 -3.41
N LYS A 110 -14.97 -7.13 -4.60
CA LYS A 110 -14.44 -7.97 -5.67
C LYS A 110 -13.12 -8.62 -5.29
N LEU A 111 -12.21 -7.85 -4.70
CA LEU A 111 -10.96 -8.35 -4.11
C LEU A 111 -11.23 -9.46 -3.08
N LYS A 112 -12.12 -9.21 -2.11
CA LYS A 112 -12.49 -10.20 -1.09
C LYS A 112 -13.05 -11.48 -1.71
N LYS A 113 -13.96 -11.35 -2.69
CA LYS A 113 -14.58 -12.49 -3.37
C LYS A 113 -13.57 -13.34 -4.14
N GLN A 114 -12.57 -12.71 -4.76
CA GLN A 114 -11.60 -13.41 -5.60
C GLN A 114 -10.53 -14.14 -4.78
N PHE A 115 -10.01 -13.49 -3.75
CA PHE A 115 -8.80 -13.97 -3.06
C PHE A 115 -9.06 -14.57 -1.67
N ASP A 116 -10.29 -14.45 -1.14
CA ASP A 116 -10.66 -14.91 0.21
C ASP A 116 -9.71 -14.39 1.32
N VAL A 117 -9.12 -13.21 1.10
CA VAL A 117 -8.17 -12.57 2.02
C VAL A 117 -8.71 -11.21 2.43
N CYS A 118 -8.73 -10.97 3.74
CA CYS A 118 -9.21 -9.72 4.35
C CYS A 118 -8.19 -9.11 5.33
N THR A 119 -6.90 -9.40 5.16
CA THR A 119 -5.83 -8.80 5.97
C THR A 119 -5.10 -7.71 5.20
N LEU A 120 -4.70 -6.65 5.90
CA LEU A 120 -3.92 -5.52 5.35
C LEU A 120 -4.58 -4.94 4.08
N VAL A 121 -5.87 -4.60 4.20
CA VAL A 121 -6.62 -4.04 3.08
C VAL A 121 -6.24 -2.58 2.88
N GLY A 122 -5.99 -2.19 1.64
CA GLY A 122 -5.68 -0.83 1.24
C GLY A 122 -6.43 -0.45 -0.03
N CYS A 123 -6.45 0.85 -0.32
CA CYS A 123 -7.04 1.38 -1.54
C CYS A 123 -6.21 2.52 -2.11
N GLY A 124 -6.41 2.77 -3.40
CA GLY A 124 -5.77 3.83 -4.14
C GLY A 124 -6.54 4.13 -5.43
N ILE A 125 -6.04 5.11 -6.16
CA ILE A 125 -6.60 5.55 -7.44
C ILE A 125 -5.48 5.69 -8.46
N VAL A 126 -5.79 5.38 -9.72
CA VAL A 126 -4.93 5.73 -10.86
C VAL A 126 -5.55 6.93 -11.55
N CYS A 127 -4.76 7.99 -11.66
CA CYS A 127 -5.16 9.23 -12.28
C CYS A 127 -4.48 9.39 -13.63
N ASP A 128 -5.17 10.01 -14.57
CA ASP A 128 -4.64 10.41 -15.88
C ASP A 128 -4.50 11.93 -15.90
N SER A 129 -3.26 12.41 -15.96
CA SER A 129 -2.97 13.85 -15.96
C SER A 129 -3.32 14.55 -17.27
N GLU A 130 -3.36 13.82 -18.38
CA GLU A 130 -3.73 14.37 -19.70
C GLU A 130 -5.25 14.47 -19.83
N LYS A 131 -5.97 13.42 -19.40
CA LYS A 131 -7.45 13.41 -19.40
C LYS A 131 -8.08 14.15 -18.22
N GLU A 132 -7.27 14.56 -17.26
CA GLU A 132 -7.69 15.21 -16.01
C GLU A 132 -8.81 14.45 -15.29
N LYS A 133 -8.62 13.15 -15.05
CA LYS A 133 -9.60 12.31 -14.34
C LYS A 133 -8.99 11.13 -13.62
N ILE A 134 -9.76 10.53 -12.72
CA ILE A 134 -9.47 9.19 -12.19
C ILE A 134 -9.92 8.16 -13.21
N THR A 135 -9.02 7.26 -13.60
CA THR A 135 -9.32 6.19 -14.57
C THR A 135 -9.58 4.86 -13.88
N HIS A 136 -8.92 4.61 -12.75
CA HIS A 136 -9.08 3.36 -12.02
C HIS A 136 -9.17 3.56 -10.52
N ILE A 137 -9.95 2.68 -9.89
CA ILE A 137 -9.85 2.40 -8.46
C ILE A 137 -8.97 1.18 -8.28
N VAL A 138 -8.11 1.19 -7.27
CA VAL A 138 -7.25 0.06 -6.90
C VAL A 138 -7.59 -0.36 -5.47
N SER A 139 -7.75 -1.66 -5.25
CA SER A 139 -7.83 -2.25 -3.91
C SER A 139 -6.78 -3.35 -3.79
N SER A 140 -6.14 -3.41 -2.63
CA SER A 140 -5.12 -4.42 -2.33
C SER A 140 -5.41 -5.09 -1.01
N SER A 141 -5.00 -6.36 -0.89
CA SER A 141 -4.96 -7.09 0.38
C SER A 141 -3.65 -7.86 0.46
N GLY A 142 -3.13 -8.00 1.66
CA GLY A 142 -1.91 -8.77 1.91
C GLY A 142 -2.22 -10.03 2.72
N LYS A 143 -1.79 -11.20 2.24
CA LYS A 143 -1.74 -12.44 3.02
C LYS A 143 -0.34 -12.64 3.56
N ILE A 144 -0.20 -12.82 4.88
CA ILE A 144 1.08 -13.19 5.48
C ILE A 144 1.44 -14.59 4.99
N LYS A 145 2.67 -14.76 4.50
CA LYS A 145 3.16 -16.06 4.02
C LYS A 145 3.24 -17.07 5.16
N SER A 146 3.04 -18.35 4.83
CA SER A 146 3.21 -19.45 5.78
C SER A 146 4.65 -19.49 6.31
N GLY A 147 4.83 -19.75 7.60
CA GLY A 147 6.16 -19.81 8.23
C GLY A 147 6.68 -18.47 8.74
N VAL A 148 6.04 -17.34 8.40
CA VAL A 148 6.51 -16.02 8.84
C VAL A 148 6.39 -15.84 10.35
N PHE A 149 5.31 -16.32 10.97
CA PHE A 149 5.15 -16.20 12.42
C PHE A 149 6.19 -17.05 13.15
N GLU A 150 6.37 -18.30 12.71
CA GLU A 150 7.35 -19.23 13.25
C GLU A 150 8.79 -18.72 13.08
N LEU A 151 9.09 -18.08 11.94
CA LEU A 151 10.37 -17.45 11.69
C LEU A 151 10.61 -16.29 12.67
N PHE A 152 9.62 -15.43 12.88
CA PHE A 152 9.78 -14.25 13.74
C PHE A 152 9.95 -14.66 15.21
N GLU A 153 9.17 -15.65 15.67
CA GLU A 153 9.34 -16.24 17.01
C GLU A 153 10.75 -16.84 17.18
N PHE A 154 11.24 -17.57 16.17
CA PHE A 154 12.59 -18.12 16.20
C PHE A 154 13.67 -17.03 16.28
N LEU A 155 13.60 -16.02 15.41
CA LEU A 155 14.60 -14.93 15.37
C LEU A 155 14.63 -14.13 16.67
N GLU A 156 13.46 -13.86 17.26
CA GLU A 156 13.35 -13.20 18.57
C GLU A 156 13.95 -14.09 19.68
N SER A 157 13.70 -15.40 19.66
CA SER A 157 14.27 -16.34 20.63
C SER A 157 15.81 -16.45 20.58
N GLU A 158 16.39 -16.19 19.41
CA GLU A 158 17.84 -16.10 19.19
C GLU A 158 18.42 -14.72 19.55
N GLY A 159 17.60 -13.80 20.06
CA GLY A 159 18.01 -12.46 20.50
C GLY A 159 18.38 -11.51 19.36
N MET A 160 17.78 -11.69 18.18
CA MET A 160 17.98 -10.83 17.02
C MET A 160 16.95 -9.69 17.00
N ASP A 161 17.40 -8.47 16.67
CA ASP A 161 16.49 -7.35 16.49
C ASP A 161 15.90 -7.36 15.08
N ILE A 162 14.57 -7.35 15.01
CA ILE A 162 13.83 -7.45 13.75
C ILE A 162 13.28 -6.08 13.37
N TYR A 163 13.60 -5.64 12.15
CA TYR A 163 13.17 -4.38 11.56
C TYR A 163 12.33 -4.62 10.31
N LEU A 164 11.45 -3.66 10.02
CA LEU A 164 10.64 -3.65 8.81
C LEU A 164 10.89 -2.37 8.02
N ALA A 165 11.35 -2.47 6.77
CA ALA A 165 11.60 -1.33 5.90
C ALA A 165 10.87 -1.51 4.56
N THR A 166 9.89 -0.65 4.25
CA THR A 166 9.01 -0.82 3.09
C THR A 166 8.56 0.52 2.51
N GLY A 167 8.31 0.56 1.20
CA GLY A 167 7.69 1.71 0.52
C GLY A 167 6.18 1.82 0.76
N ASP A 168 5.57 0.86 1.46
CA ASP A 168 4.14 0.82 1.69
C ASP A 168 3.65 1.89 2.68
N ASN A 169 2.35 2.19 2.57
CA ASN A 169 1.67 3.18 3.41
C ASN A 169 1.67 2.75 4.89
N PRO A 170 1.96 3.68 5.85
CA PRO A 170 1.98 3.38 7.28
C PRO A 170 0.74 2.66 7.80
N CYS A 171 -0.45 3.00 7.28
CA CYS A 171 -1.72 2.37 7.65
C CYS A 171 -1.76 0.85 7.39
N SER A 172 -0.94 0.36 6.46
CA SER A 172 -0.80 -1.08 6.17
C SER A 172 0.39 -1.73 6.90
N VAL A 173 1.41 -0.96 7.25
CA VAL A 173 2.68 -1.46 7.77
C VAL A 173 2.60 -1.67 9.28
N TYR A 174 2.10 -0.69 10.03
CA TYR A 174 2.03 -0.79 11.50
C TYR A 174 1.12 -1.93 12.00
N PRO A 175 -0.07 -2.19 11.41
CA PRO A 175 -0.85 -3.36 11.79
C PRO A 175 -0.15 -4.69 11.52
N LEU A 176 0.69 -4.78 10.49
CA LEU A 176 1.51 -5.96 10.23
C LEU A 176 2.61 -6.10 11.29
N ALA A 177 3.38 -5.03 11.51
CA ALA A 177 4.43 -4.99 12.52
C ALA A 177 3.93 -5.43 13.90
N LYS A 178 2.79 -4.88 14.33
CA LYS A 178 2.12 -5.26 15.58
C LYS A 178 1.76 -6.74 15.65
N ARG A 179 1.28 -7.33 14.55
CA ARG A 179 0.95 -8.77 14.48
C ARG A 179 2.19 -9.65 14.53
N LEU A 180 3.33 -9.14 14.07
CA LEU A 180 4.63 -9.83 14.06
C LEU A 180 5.48 -9.52 15.30
N GLY A 181 4.96 -8.77 16.27
CA GLY A 181 5.71 -8.42 17.49
C GLY A 181 6.81 -7.37 17.30
N ILE A 182 6.87 -6.69 16.15
CA ILE A 182 7.91 -5.69 15.87
C ILE A 182 7.58 -4.37 16.60
N GLN A 183 8.56 -3.82 17.30
CA GLN A 183 8.42 -2.53 17.98
C GLN A 183 8.25 -1.38 16.97
N GLU A 184 7.41 -0.39 17.27
CA GLU A 184 7.08 0.69 16.31
C GLU A 184 8.30 1.50 15.86
N ASN A 185 9.29 1.70 16.73
CA ASN A 185 10.56 2.38 16.42
C ASN A 185 11.46 1.57 15.47
N PHE A 186 11.16 0.30 15.20
CA PHE A 186 11.88 -0.57 14.27
C PHE A 186 11.16 -0.69 12.91
N VAL A 187 10.12 0.12 12.71
CA VAL A 187 9.31 0.14 11.49
C VAL A 187 9.57 1.41 10.70
N PHE A 188 10.00 1.24 9.44
CA PHE A 188 10.28 2.31 8.50
C PHE A 188 9.35 2.20 7.28
N PRO A 189 8.16 2.82 7.32
CA PRO A 189 7.25 2.87 6.17
C PRO A 189 7.67 3.95 5.16
N GLN A 190 7.11 3.90 3.94
CA GLN A 190 7.35 4.88 2.86
C GLN A 190 8.84 5.14 2.55
N VAL A 191 9.68 4.12 2.67
CA VAL A 191 11.10 4.22 2.31
C VAL A 191 11.36 3.66 0.92
N ASP A 192 11.99 4.48 0.09
CA ASP A 192 12.47 4.11 -1.24
C ASP A 192 13.77 3.28 -1.13
N PRO A 193 14.33 2.77 -2.26
CA PRO A 193 15.57 1.99 -2.22
C PRO A 193 16.76 2.73 -1.61
N GLU A 194 16.84 4.05 -1.74
CA GLU A 194 17.90 4.88 -1.17
C GLU A 194 17.75 5.01 0.35
N GLY A 195 16.53 5.25 0.81
CA GLY A 195 16.16 5.28 2.22
C GLY A 195 16.44 3.95 2.92
N LYS A 196 16.10 2.82 2.27
CA LYS A 196 16.47 1.48 2.77
C LYS A 196 17.99 1.34 2.91
N ARG A 197 18.77 1.78 1.92
CA ARG A 197 20.25 1.74 2.00
C ARG A 197 20.79 2.56 3.17
N LYS A 198 20.21 3.74 3.43
CA LYS A 198 20.56 4.58 4.57
C LYS A 198 20.28 3.89 5.90
N ILE A 199 19.09 3.29 6.06
CA ILE A 199 18.72 2.52 7.26
C ILE A 199 19.75 1.42 7.53
N ILE A 200 20.09 0.61 6.51
CA ILE A 200 21.11 -0.44 6.64
C ILE A 200 22.46 0.14 7.04
N SER A 201 22.87 1.25 6.43
CA SER A 201 24.13 1.92 6.75
C SER A 201 24.18 2.46 8.18
N ASP A 202 23.05 2.92 8.72
CA ASP A 202 22.96 3.42 10.09
C ASP A 202 22.95 2.28 11.10
N LEU A 203 22.23 1.17 10.83
CA LEU A 203 22.25 -0.01 11.68
C LEU A 203 23.64 -0.65 11.77
N LYS A 204 24.42 -0.66 10.68
CA LYS A 204 25.79 -1.17 10.67
C LYS A 204 26.76 -0.42 11.60
N LYS A 205 26.37 0.75 12.12
CA LYS A 205 27.17 1.49 13.13
C LYS A 205 26.98 0.95 14.55
N SER A 206 25.86 0.28 14.81
CA SER A 206 25.44 -0.17 16.15
C SER A 206 25.38 -1.69 16.29
N TYR A 207 25.23 -2.41 15.18
CA TYR A 207 25.13 -3.88 15.15
C TYR A 207 26.39 -4.51 14.55
N GLU A 208 26.75 -5.69 15.04
CA GLU A 208 27.89 -6.47 14.53
C GLU A 208 27.60 -7.02 13.13
N GLN A 209 26.35 -7.40 12.89
CA GLN A 209 25.89 -7.93 11.61
C GLN A 209 24.49 -7.39 11.31
N VAL A 210 24.29 -6.97 10.06
CA VAL A 210 22.99 -6.54 9.54
C VAL A 210 22.65 -7.38 8.32
N ILE A 211 21.51 -8.06 8.36
CA ILE A 211 20.98 -8.89 7.27
C ILE A 211 19.78 -8.16 6.68
N MET A 212 19.72 -8.04 5.36
CA MET A 212 18.53 -7.55 4.65
C MET A 212 17.87 -8.71 3.90
N VAL A 213 16.57 -8.88 4.07
CA VAL A 213 15.76 -9.90 3.38
C VAL A 213 14.69 -9.18 2.57
N GLY A 214 14.78 -9.29 1.24
CA GLY A 214 13.92 -8.59 0.27
C GLY A 214 13.83 -9.37 -1.04
N ASP A 215 12.88 -9.02 -1.91
CA ASP A 215 12.75 -9.52 -3.29
C ASP A 215 13.39 -8.60 -4.34
#